data_AF-A0A1I6GAI0-F1
#
_entry.id   AF-A0A1I6GAI0-F1
#
_cell.length_a   1.000
_cell.length_b   1.000
_cell.length_c   1.000
_cell.angle_alpha   90.00
_cell.angle_beta   90.00
_cell.angle_gamma   90.00
#
_symmetry.space_group_name_H-M   'P 1'
#
loop_
_entity.id
_entity.type
_entity.pdbx_description
1 polymer ?
#
loop_
_entity_poly.entity_id
_entity_poly.type
_entity_poly.pdbx_seq_one_letter_code
_entity_poly.pdbx_strand_id
1 'polypeptide(L)'
;MVDRYDVAIAGAGPAGAQCARDLATRDYDVVVLETESEDEFPRQSNKSTAGTFPSMMSSFGVPDDVVMSYTDDVVLESPNEYYESYQPGAVLEFAEFKRFLVADGRENGAEYRFDARVSRPILDDDDVIEGVRYNGDEEVYADVVIDATGPAAPLASALDVVDLERENQAIGIEYEMEGVEMNHPEYADLRRAMMLRLDHDIAPGGYSWIFATGEDTAKVGLCYIQNDRHREFAQAGKTVDGYLDDWVSRDPRFAGAERIDGKVHRGSAHIQRPGRMHTDGFLAIGDTVPTIDPLWGEGIHKGMKSARAAAATVDRCLTDSERRVDAESLAVYERLWHRDVAPRMRSRLMLTRLLYLAPNERYDRLMRDLRQADENTLEKANRGDKTAMAKLLHLDDVPLLAKFARERVDV
;
A
#
# COMPACT_ATOMS: atom_id res chain seq x y z
N MET A 1 33.18 14.54 13.63
CA MET A 1 33.14 14.45 12.17
C MET A 1 31.67 14.44 11.83
N VAL A 2 31.24 15.26 10.87
CA VAL A 2 29.84 15.24 10.43
C VAL A 2 29.71 14.00 9.54
N ASP A 3 28.84 13.06 9.90
CA ASP A 3 28.62 11.86 9.11
C ASP A 3 27.94 12.26 7.79
N ARG A 4 28.65 12.08 6.67
CA ARG A 4 28.14 12.33 5.32
C ARG A 4 28.06 11.01 4.58
N TYR A 5 26.90 10.72 4.03
CA TYR A 5 26.59 9.51 3.27
C TYR A 5 26.39 9.84 1.79
N ASP A 6 26.45 8.85 0.91
CA ASP A 6 25.94 9.03 -0.45
C ASP A 6 24.40 9.20 -0.40
N VAL A 7 23.72 8.42 0.45
CA VAL A 7 22.25 8.44 0.55
C VAL A 7 21.77 8.36 2.01
N ALA A 8 20.86 9.25 2.39
CA ALA A 8 20.10 9.17 3.64
C ALA A 8 18.63 8.85 3.36
N ILE A 9 18.10 7.82 4.01
CA ILE A 9 16.72 7.34 3.82
C ILE A 9 15.94 7.51 5.12
N ALA A 10 14.85 8.26 5.09
CA ALA A 10 13.96 8.42 6.23
C ALA A 10 12.85 7.35 6.20
N GLY A 11 12.92 6.39 7.12
CA GLY A 11 11.94 5.32 7.32
C GLY A 11 12.39 3.94 6.82
N ALA A 12 12.24 2.91 7.67
CA ALA A 12 12.56 1.50 7.36
C ALA A 12 11.30 0.67 7.04
N GLY A 13 10.28 1.30 6.45
CA GLY A 13 9.17 0.57 5.83
C GLY A 13 9.63 -0.24 4.60
N PRO A 14 8.74 -1.04 3.98
CA PRO A 14 9.12 -1.86 2.82
C PRO A 14 9.78 -1.08 1.67
N ALA A 15 9.36 0.16 1.42
CA ALA A 15 9.97 1.02 0.41
C ALA A 15 11.39 1.47 0.81
N GLY A 16 11.56 2.04 2.01
CA GLY A 16 12.86 2.55 2.46
C GLY A 16 13.89 1.44 2.64
N ALA A 17 13.52 0.34 3.30
CA ALA A 17 14.40 -0.80 3.48
C ALA A 17 14.77 -1.46 2.14
N GLN A 18 13.83 -1.59 1.18
CA GLN A 18 14.17 -2.10 -0.15
C GLN A 18 15.10 -1.16 -0.91
N CYS A 19 14.93 0.16 -0.76
CA CYS A 19 15.80 1.15 -1.42
C CYS A 19 17.22 1.04 -0.88
N ALA A 20 17.36 0.88 0.44
CA ALA A 20 18.65 0.65 1.10
C ALA A 20 19.32 -0.64 0.60
N ARG A 21 18.59 -1.77 0.54
CA ARG A 21 19.10 -3.06 0.00
C ARG A 21 19.65 -2.89 -1.42
N ASP A 22 18.85 -2.29 -2.29
CA ASP A 22 19.22 -2.08 -3.69
C ASP A 22 20.46 -1.16 -3.80
N LEU A 23 20.55 -0.08 -3.03
CA LEU A 23 21.67 0.87 -3.07
C LEU A 23 22.95 0.32 -2.43
N ALA A 24 22.86 -0.33 -1.27
CA ALA A 24 24.00 -0.89 -0.57
C ALA A 24 24.66 -2.02 -1.37
N THR A 25 23.86 -2.83 -2.09
CA THR A 25 24.38 -3.84 -3.04
C THR A 25 25.23 -3.22 -4.17
N ARG A 26 25.12 -1.91 -4.40
CA ARG A 26 25.92 -1.16 -5.38
C ARG A 26 27.09 -0.40 -4.74
N ASP A 27 27.45 -0.76 -3.50
CA ASP A 27 28.57 -0.20 -2.73
C ASP A 27 28.43 1.32 -2.43
N TYR A 28 27.19 1.82 -2.33
CA TYR A 28 26.94 3.19 -1.83
C TYR A 28 26.91 3.23 -0.31
N ASP A 29 27.41 4.33 0.27
CA ASP A 29 27.29 4.61 1.70
C ASP A 29 25.84 5.06 2.01
N VAL A 30 25.05 4.17 2.61
CA VAL A 30 23.63 4.39 2.90
C VAL A 30 23.35 4.36 4.39
N VAL A 31 22.59 5.35 4.88
CA VAL A 31 22.01 5.34 6.22
C VAL A 31 20.48 5.39 6.17
N VAL A 32 19.83 4.52 6.93
CA VAL A 32 18.39 4.50 7.13
C VAL A 32 18.06 4.95 8.55
N LEU A 33 17.18 5.93 8.68
CA LEU A 33 16.72 6.47 9.96
C LEU A 33 15.31 5.97 10.25
N GLU A 34 15.15 5.11 11.25
CA GLU A 34 13.87 4.53 11.67
C GLU A 34 13.43 5.10 13.02
N THR A 35 12.16 5.46 13.11
CA THR A 35 11.56 6.10 14.27
C THR A 35 11.37 5.16 15.45
N GLU A 36 11.01 3.91 15.20
CA GLU A 36 10.84 2.92 16.25
C GLU A 36 12.18 2.52 16.87
N SER A 37 12.16 2.04 18.10
CA SER A 37 13.34 1.36 18.67
C SER A 37 13.53 0.00 18.02
N GLU A 38 14.76 -0.49 18.00
CA GLU A 38 15.07 -1.77 17.37
C GLU A 38 14.33 -2.94 18.03
N ASP A 39 14.24 -2.93 19.37
CA ASP A 39 13.56 -3.97 20.16
C ASP A 39 12.04 -4.00 19.92
N GLU A 40 11.42 -2.85 19.62
CA GLU A 40 9.99 -2.77 19.33
C GLU A 40 9.70 -2.94 17.83
N PHE A 41 10.67 -2.76 16.94
CA PHE A 41 10.40 -2.75 15.52
C PHE A 41 9.92 -4.12 14.99
N PRO A 42 8.88 -4.15 14.13
CA PRO A 42 8.06 -3.05 13.63
C PRO A 42 6.68 -2.94 14.31
N ARG A 43 6.59 -2.62 15.60
CA ARG A 43 5.31 -2.64 16.34
C ARG A 43 4.28 -1.63 15.81
N GLN A 44 4.64 -0.34 15.78
CA GLN A 44 3.75 0.73 15.35
C GLN A 44 3.62 0.78 13.83
N SER A 45 4.64 0.31 13.11
CA SER A 45 4.69 0.32 11.65
C SER A 45 4.26 -1.00 11.00
N ASN A 46 3.79 -1.98 11.77
CA ASN A 46 3.06 -3.15 11.28
C ASN A 46 1.61 -2.78 10.96
N LYS A 47 1.39 -2.32 9.72
CA LYS A 47 0.15 -1.67 9.26
C LYS A 47 -0.44 -2.31 8.00
N SER A 48 -0.09 -3.56 7.68
CA SER A 48 -0.51 -4.22 6.45
C SER A 48 -0.94 -5.66 6.71
N THR A 49 -1.99 -6.08 6.02
CA THR A 49 -2.42 -7.48 5.90
C THR A 49 -1.37 -8.37 5.23
N ALA A 50 -0.47 -7.76 4.45
CA ALA A 50 0.63 -8.43 3.75
C ALA A 50 0.24 -9.62 2.87
N GLY A 51 -0.98 -9.60 2.32
CA GLY A 51 -1.33 -10.42 1.17
C GLY A 51 -0.55 -9.97 -0.07
N THR A 52 0.03 -10.93 -0.78
CA THR A 52 0.89 -10.67 -1.93
C THR A 52 0.83 -11.83 -2.93
N PHE A 53 1.60 -11.69 -4.00
CA PHE A 53 1.67 -12.67 -5.08
C PHE A 53 3.12 -13.13 -5.31
N PRO A 54 3.34 -14.35 -5.83
CA PRO A 54 4.69 -14.88 -6.07
C PRO A 54 5.58 -13.95 -6.88
N SER A 55 5.01 -13.19 -7.83
CA SER A 55 5.74 -12.21 -8.63
C SER A 55 6.44 -11.11 -7.81
N MET A 56 5.84 -10.69 -6.69
CA MET A 56 6.44 -9.73 -5.77
C MET A 56 7.61 -10.39 -5.05
N MET A 57 7.38 -11.55 -4.43
CA MET A 57 8.40 -12.27 -3.68
C MET A 57 9.63 -12.57 -4.54
N SER A 58 9.43 -13.12 -5.75
CA SER A 58 10.51 -13.45 -6.68
C SER A 58 11.27 -12.21 -7.15
N SER A 59 10.59 -11.08 -7.36
CA SER A 59 11.22 -9.86 -7.85
C SER A 59 12.14 -9.22 -6.80
N PHE A 60 11.87 -9.45 -5.51
CA PHE A 60 12.58 -8.80 -4.41
C PHE A 60 13.33 -9.78 -3.49
N GLY A 61 13.44 -11.04 -3.91
CA GLY A 61 14.15 -12.08 -3.16
C GLY A 61 13.59 -12.29 -1.76
N VAL A 62 12.26 -12.24 -1.61
CA VAL A 62 11.60 -12.46 -0.31
C VAL A 62 11.61 -13.96 -0.01
N PRO A 63 12.17 -14.40 1.13
CA PRO A 63 12.26 -15.81 1.48
C PRO A 63 10.90 -16.37 1.90
N ASP A 64 10.76 -17.69 1.83
CA ASP A 64 9.56 -18.39 2.26
C ASP A 64 9.38 -18.36 3.79
N ASP A 65 10.45 -18.13 4.55
CA ASP A 65 10.45 -18.10 6.03
C ASP A 65 9.58 -16.98 6.62
N VAL A 66 9.23 -15.95 5.83
CA VAL A 66 8.33 -14.86 6.26
C VAL A 66 6.88 -15.07 5.82
N VAL A 67 6.57 -16.21 5.20
CA VAL A 67 5.22 -16.56 4.72
C VAL A 67 4.47 -17.31 5.82
N MET A 68 3.29 -16.82 6.18
CA MET A 68 2.36 -17.55 7.07
C MET A 68 1.63 -18.64 6.29
N SER A 69 1.15 -18.30 5.08
CA SER A 69 0.39 -19.24 4.24
C SER A 69 0.54 -18.92 2.75
N TYR A 70 0.59 -19.98 1.95
CA TYR A 70 0.35 -19.89 0.51
C TYR A 70 -1.12 -20.17 0.22
N THR A 71 -1.73 -19.27 -0.55
CA THR A 71 -3.12 -19.36 -1.01
C THR A 71 -3.16 -19.77 -2.47
N ASP A 72 -4.22 -20.46 -2.88
CA ASP A 72 -4.44 -20.87 -4.27
C ASP A 72 -5.36 -19.87 -5.00
N ASP A 73 -6.27 -19.24 -4.25
CA ASP A 73 -7.38 -18.49 -4.83
C ASP A 73 -7.47 -17.05 -4.30
N VAL A 74 -8.04 -16.19 -5.13
CA VAL A 74 -8.59 -14.89 -4.72
C VAL A 74 -10.11 -14.97 -4.82
N VAL A 75 -10.78 -14.63 -3.72
CA VAL A 75 -12.25 -14.59 -3.65
C VAL A 75 -12.70 -13.14 -3.58
N LEU A 76 -13.63 -12.76 -4.46
CA LEU A 76 -14.36 -11.51 -4.37
C LEU A 76 -15.77 -11.79 -3.87
N GLU A 77 -16.14 -11.20 -2.75
CA GLU A 77 -17.50 -11.29 -2.19
C GLU A 77 -18.27 -9.98 -2.38
N SER A 78 -19.57 -10.11 -2.58
CA SER A 78 -20.57 -9.06 -2.44
C SER A 78 -21.55 -9.44 -1.32
N PRO A 79 -22.59 -8.63 -1.04
CA PRO A 79 -23.57 -8.96 -0.01
C PRO A 79 -24.14 -10.37 -0.12
N ASN A 80 -24.51 -10.80 -1.34
CA ASN A 80 -25.26 -12.04 -1.59
C ASN A 80 -24.59 -13.01 -2.57
N GLU A 81 -23.42 -12.67 -3.12
CA GLU A 81 -22.74 -13.45 -4.15
C GLU A 81 -21.23 -13.48 -3.92
N TYR A 82 -20.54 -14.43 -4.54
CA TYR A 82 -19.09 -14.44 -4.61
C TYR A 82 -18.58 -14.91 -5.97
N TYR A 83 -17.36 -14.51 -6.29
CA TYR A 83 -16.58 -14.96 -7.45
C TYR A 83 -15.23 -15.46 -6.95
N GLU A 84 -14.82 -16.64 -7.43
CA GLU A 84 -13.57 -17.30 -7.07
C GLU A 84 -12.71 -17.42 -8.32
N SER A 85 -11.42 -17.14 -8.16
CA SER A 85 -10.44 -17.22 -9.25
C SER A 85 -9.15 -17.84 -8.75
N TYR A 86 -8.67 -18.86 -9.46
CA TYR A 86 -7.37 -19.44 -9.21
C TYR A 86 -6.27 -18.42 -9.50
N GLN A 87 -5.65 -17.94 -8.43
CA GLN A 87 -4.62 -16.93 -8.46
C GLN A 87 -3.70 -17.14 -7.25
N PRO A 88 -2.64 -17.96 -7.41
CA PRO A 88 -1.72 -18.28 -6.33
C PRO A 88 -1.16 -17.01 -5.67
N GLY A 89 -1.23 -17.00 -4.35
CA GLY A 89 -0.84 -15.88 -3.51
C GLY A 89 -0.10 -16.34 -2.26
N ALA A 90 0.28 -15.37 -1.43
CA ALA A 90 0.89 -15.61 -0.14
C ALA A 90 0.43 -14.55 0.85
N VAL A 91 0.27 -14.93 2.10
CA VAL A 91 0.04 -14.02 3.23
C VAL A 91 1.31 -14.04 4.06
N LEU A 92 1.98 -12.90 4.17
CA LEU A 92 3.23 -12.79 4.93
C LEU A 92 2.96 -12.44 6.40
N GLU A 93 3.87 -12.85 7.28
CA GLU A 93 3.99 -12.22 8.59
C GLU A 93 4.71 -10.89 8.37
N PHE A 94 3.94 -9.81 8.33
CA PHE A 94 4.46 -8.50 7.93
C PHE A 94 5.61 -8.01 8.82
N ALA A 95 5.60 -8.38 10.11
CA ALA A 95 6.68 -8.04 11.01
C ALA A 95 8.00 -8.73 10.62
N GLU A 96 7.96 -10.03 10.37
CA GLU A 96 9.12 -10.82 9.95
C GLU A 96 9.62 -10.38 8.57
N PHE A 97 8.71 -10.10 7.63
CA PHE A 97 9.06 -9.55 6.33
C PHE A 97 9.85 -8.24 6.44
N LYS A 98 9.43 -7.32 7.30
CA LYS A 98 10.15 -6.06 7.50
C LYS A 98 11.52 -6.26 8.16
N ARG A 99 11.62 -7.16 9.15
CA ARG A 99 12.90 -7.51 9.78
C ARG A 99 13.87 -8.12 8.79
N PHE A 100 13.37 -9.00 7.92
CA PHE A 100 14.13 -9.54 6.79
C PHE A 100 14.71 -8.43 5.92
N LEU A 101 13.90 -7.46 5.49
CA LEU A 101 14.39 -6.37 4.63
C LEU A 101 15.50 -5.54 5.29
N VAL A 102 15.38 -5.27 6.60
CA VAL A 102 16.39 -4.55 7.38
C VAL A 102 17.67 -5.38 7.52
N ALA A 103 17.53 -6.66 7.87
CA ALA A 103 18.67 -7.57 8.04
C ALA A 103 19.45 -7.72 6.74
N ASP A 104 18.78 -7.98 5.63
CA ASP A 104 19.39 -8.09 4.31
C ASP A 104 20.07 -6.77 3.87
N GLY A 105 19.45 -5.62 4.17
CA GLY A 105 20.07 -4.32 3.90
C GLY A 105 21.38 -4.12 4.68
N ARG A 106 21.39 -4.49 5.96
CA ARG A 106 22.59 -4.43 6.83
C ARG A 106 23.69 -5.38 6.35
N GLU A 107 23.34 -6.61 5.97
CA GLU A 107 24.28 -7.59 5.42
C GLU A 107 24.95 -7.08 4.14
N ASN A 108 24.23 -6.28 3.34
CA ASN A 108 24.75 -5.63 2.14
C ASN A 108 25.46 -4.29 2.42
N GLY A 109 25.59 -3.85 3.67
CA GLY A 109 26.38 -2.68 4.06
C GLY A 109 25.60 -1.41 4.41
N ALA A 110 24.27 -1.40 4.34
CA ALA A 110 23.49 -0.24 4.79
C ALA A 110 23.51 -0.10 6.32
N GLU A 111 23.72 1.12 6.80
CA GLU A 111 23.58 1.46 8.21
C GLU A 111 22.11 1.71 8.55
N TYR A 112 21.63 1.17 9.66
CA TYR A 112 20.29 1.45 10.18
C TYR A 112 20.40 2.02 11.59
N ARG A 113 19.90 3.24 11.77
CA ARG A 113 19.76 3.91 13.07
C ARG A 113 18.29 3.85 13.48
N PHE A 114 18.01 3.02 14.48
CA PHE A 114 16.73 3.01 15.17
C PHE A 114 16.67 4.16 16.20
N ASP A 115 15.48 4.40 16.76
CA ASP A 115 15.21 5.54 17.63
C ASP A 115 15.56 6.89 16.97
N ALA A 116 15.49 6.98 15.64
CA ALA A 116 15.88 8.13 14.84
C ALA A 116 14.67 8.72 14.10
N ARG A 117 13.89 9.55 14.78
CA ARG A 117 12.71 10.21 14.19
C ARG A 117 13.12 11.42 13.37
N VAL A 118 13.17 11.25 12.05
CA VAL A 118 13.34 12.36 11.10
C VAL A 118 12.15 13.31 11.15
N SER A 119 12.43 14.62 11.13
CA SER A 119 11.39 15.65 11.29
C SER A 119 11.46 16.79 10.29
N ARG A 120 12.66 17.15 9.80
CA ARG A 120 12.86 18.31 8.91
C ARG A 120 14.04 18.10 7.95
N PRO A 121 13.98 18.68 6.74
CA PRO A 121 15.15 18.76 5.87
C PRO A 121 16.17 19.77 6.44
N ILE A 122 17.43 19.59 6.05
CA ILE A 122 18.50 20.60 6.18
C ILE A 122 18.73 21.15 4.78
N LEU A 123 18.65 22.47 4.64
CA LEU A 123 18.80 23.17 3.37
C LEU A 123 20.09 23.98 3.36
N ASP A 124 20.73 24.08 2.20
CA ASP A 124 21.85 24.97 1.94
C ASP A 124 21.39 26.42 1.66
N ASP A 125 22.34 27.30 1.31
CA ASP A 125 22.08 28.72 1.03
C ASP A 125 21.21 28.94 -0.22
N ASP A 126 21.06 27.94 -1.10
CA ASP A 126 20.28 27.97 -2.34
C ASP A 126 18.94 27.21 -2.20
N ASP A 127 18.51 26.92 -0.96
CA ASP A 127 17.31 26.15 -0.62
C ASP A 127 17.32 24.68 -1.11
N VAL A 128 18.50 24.12 -1.41
CA VAL A 128 18.66 22.71 -1.81
C VAL A 128 18.88 21.84 -0.59
N ILE A 129 18.25 20.66 -0.54
CA ILE A 129 18.44 19.74 0.57
C ILE A 129 19.83 19.10 0.57
N GLU A 130 20.50 19.11 1.72
CA GLU A 130 21.82 18.48 1.93
C GLU A 130 21.82 17.46 3.08
N GLY A 131 20.69 17.29 3.77
CA GLY A 131 20.57 16.40 4.91
C GLY A 131 19.22 16.44 5.59
N VAL A 132 19.16 15.81 6.76
CA VAL A 132 17.95 15.71 7.59
C VAL A 132 18.26 15.91 9.06
N ARG A 133 17.31 16.52 9.76
CA ARG A 133 17.31 16.64 11.22
C ARG A 133 16.39 15.59 11.84
N TYR A 134 16.92 14.85 12.81
CA TYR A 134 16.19 13.81 13.55
C TYR A 134 16.29 14.05 15.06
N ASN A 135 15.34 13.50 15.82
CA ASN A 135 15.27 13.57 17.30
C ASN A 135 15.35 14.97 17.93
N GLY A 136 15.04 16.02 17.16
CA GLY A 136 15.08 17.40 17.64
C GLY A 136 16.20 18.19 16.99
N ASP A 137 17.46 17.85 17.26
CA ASP A 137 18.64 18.60 16.83
C ASP A 137 19.79 17.76 16.26
N GLU A 138 19.67 16.43 16.22
CA GLU A 138 20.67 15.57 15.57
C GLU A 138 20.59 15.68 14.05
N GLU A 139 21.73 15.53 13.36
CA GLU A 139 21.86 15.83 11.93
C GLU A 139 22.59 14.70 11.19
N VAL A 140 22.12 14.39 9.98
CA VAL A 140 22.77 13.50 9.01
C VAL A 140 22.78 14.22 7.67
N TYR A 141 23.93 14.20 6.99
CA TYR A 141 24.09 14.81 5.68
C TYR A 141 24.25 13.74 4.60
N ALA A 142 23.74 14.01 3.40
CA ALA A 142 23.88 13.09 2.27
C ALA A 142 23.84 13.81 0.93
N ASP A 143 24.40 13.18 -0.11
CA ASP A 143 24.30 13.69 -1.47
C ASP A 143 22.86 13.54 -2.03
N VAL A 144 22.12 12.50 -1.60
CA VAL A 144 20.68 12.35 -1.88
C VAL A 144 19.91 11.99 -0.61
N VAL A 145 18.79 12.67 -0.37
CA VAL A 145 17.82 12.33 0.68
C VAL A 145 16.59 11.65 0.08
N ILE A 146 16.16 10.53 0.67
CA ILE A 146 14.97 9.79 0.25
C ILE A 146 13.95 9.76 1.39
N ASP A 147 12.76 10.32 1.17
CA ASP A 147 11.64 10.21 2.09
C ASP A 147 10.82 8.94 1.80
N ALA A 148 10.89 7.99 2.73
CA ALA A 148 10.12 6.76 2.76
C ALA A 148 9.28 6.63 4.05
N THR A 149 8.91 7.77 4.65
CA THR A 149 8.19 7.86 5.93
C THR A 149 6.70 7.52 5.83
N GLY A 150 6.24 7.20 4.63
CA GLY A 150 4.86 6.79 4.37
C GLY A 150 3.89 7.98 4.42
N PRO A 151 2.62 7.76 4.78
CA PRO A 151 1.56 8.78 4.70
C PRO A 151 1.79 10.06 5.50
N ALA A 152 2.77 10.08 6.41
CA ALA A 152 3.10 11.27 7.20
C ALA A 152 3.95 12.28 6.40
N ALA A 153 4.81 11.81 5.50
CA ALA A 153 5.58 12.58 4.52
C ALA A 153 6.21 13.91 5.03
N PRO A 154 6.85 13.96 6.22
CA PRO A 154 7.23 15.23 6.83
C PRO A 154 8.31 15.97 6.02
N LEU A 155 9.19 15.26 5.31
CA LEU A 155 10.20 15.90 4.46
C LEU A 155 9.58 16.33 3.14
N ALA A 156 8.87 15.43 2.46
CA ALA A 156 8.26 15.74 1.16
C ALA A 156 7.24 16.88 1.25
N SER A 157 6.49 16.99 2.35
CA SER A 157 5.61 18.13 2.61
C SER A 157 6.37 19.41 2.95
N ALA A 158 7.46 19.34 3.72
CA ALA A 158 8.27 20.53 4.04
C ALA A 158 8.99 21.13 2.82
N LEU A 159 9.23 20.31 1.79
CA LEU A 159 9.87 20.70 0.52
C LEU A 159 8.85 21.03 -0.59
N ASP A 160 7.55 21.08 -0.29
CA ASP A 160 6.48 21.29 -1.28
C ASP A 160 6.51 20.31 -2.47
N VAL A 161 7.01 19.08 -2.24
CA VAL A 161 7.06 18.01 -3.24
C VAL A 161 5.70 17.32 -3.34
N VAL A 162 5.04 17.10 -2.19
CA VAL A 162 3.72 16.47 -2.13
C VAL A 162 2.70 17.40 -1.46
N ASP A 163 1.48 17.36 -1.99
CA ASP A 163 0.29 18.02 -1.41
C ASP A 163 -0.73 16.92 -1.07
N LEU A 164 -0.62 16.38 0.13
CA LEU A 164 -1.41 15.23 0.57
C LEU A 164 -2.76 15.69 1.09
N GLU A 165 -3.81 15.30 0.38
CA GLU A 165 -5.19 15.61 0.71
C GLU A 165 -5.69 14.61 1.75
N ARG A 166 -6.40 15.12 2.76
CA ARG A 166 -7.18 14.28 3.68
C ARG A 166 -8.49 13.82 3.04
N GLU A 167 -8.95 14.52 2.01
CA GLU A 167 -10.09 14.09 1.20
C GLU A 167 -9.72 12.76 0.50
N ASN A 168 -10.58 11.74 0.58
CA ASN A 168 -10.32 10.39 0.10
C ASN A 168 -9.19 9.63 0.83
N GLN A 169 -8.83 9.99 2.06
CA GLN A 169 -7.95 9.14 2.86
C GLN A 169 -8.62 7.78 3.14
N ALA A 170 -7.88 6.69 2.91
CA ALA A 170 -8.26 5.35 3.34
C ALA A 170 -7.80 5.13 4.80
N ILE A 171 -8.65 4.55 5.63
CA ILE A 171 -8.36 4.20 7.01
C ILE A 171 -8.78 2.75 7.24
N GLY A 172 -7.85 1.92 7.69
CA GLY A 172 -8.04 0.49 7.86
C GLY A 172 -7.65 -0.03 9.23
N ILE A 173 -8.31 -1.11 9.63
CA ILE A 173 -8.03 -1.89 10.84
C ILE A 173 -8.12 -3.38 10.53
N GLU A 174 -7.29 -4.16 11.21
CA GLU A 174 -7.25 -5.61 11.12
C GLU A 174 -7.08 -6.23 12.51
N TYR A 175 -7.74 -7.37 12.70
CA TYR A 175 -7.47 -8.32 13.76
C TYR A 175 -6.88 -9.59 13.16
N GLU A 176 -5.89 -10.18 13.82
CA GLU A 176 -5.63 -11.61 13.68
C GLU A 176 -6.60 -12.36 14.60
N MET A 177 -7.28 -13.35 14.05
CA MET A 177 -8.33 -14.08 14.73
C MET A 177 -8.10 -15.58 14.60
N GLU A 178 -8.43 -16.33 15.65
CA GLU A 178 -8.52 -17.79 15.65
C GLU A 178 -9.99 -18.24 15.68
N GLY A 179 -10.26 -19.47 15.25
CA GLY A 179 -11.62 -20.03 15.29
C GLY A 179 -12.61 -19.45 14.27
N VAL A 180 -12.10 -18.78 13.23
CA VAL A 180 -12.91 -18.34 12.08
C VAL A 180 -13.35 -19.57 11.27
N GLU A 181 -14.65 -19.70 11.00
CA GLU A 181 -15.19 -20.77 10.15
C GLU A 181 -14.91 -20.45 8.67
N MET A 182 -13.74 -20.88 8.22
CA MET A 182 -13.22 -20.60 6.88
C MET A 182 -13.94 -21.36 5.76
N ASN A 183 -14.76 -22.37 6.06
CA ASN A 183 -15.49 -23.15 5.06
C ASN A 183 -16.98 -23.27 5.43
N HIS A 184 -17.59 -22.12 5.76
CA HIS A 184 -19.01 -22.03 6.05
C HIS A 184 -19.85 -22.38 4.81
N PRO A 185 -20.91 -23.21 4.90
CA PRO A 185 -21.65 -23.74 3.75
C PRO A 185 -22.39 -22.69 2.90
N GLU A 186 -22.55 -21.48 3.41
CA GLU A 186 -23.20 -20.36 2.71
C GLU A 186 -22.21 -19.42 2.01
N TYR A 187 -20.89 -19.63 2.19
CA TYR A 187 -19.83 -18.78 1.66
C TYR A 187 -18.84 -19.60 0.83
N ALA A 188 -17.89 -18.91 0.18
CA ALA A 188 -16.77 -19.56 -0.49
C ALA A 188 -15.86 -20.28 0.52
N ASP A 189 -15.13 -21.29 0.07
CA ASP A 189 -14.07 -21.92 0.86
C ASP A 189 -12.87 -20.99 0.93
N LEU A 190 -12.58 -20.46 2.12
CA LEU A 190 -11.52 -19.49 2.35
C LEU A 190 -10.24 -20.12 2.88
N ARG A 191 -10.20 -21.44 3.13
CA ARG A 191 -9.06 -22.09 3.81
C ARG A 191 -7.72 -21.89 3.09
N ARG A 192 -7.75 -21.66 1.78
CA ARG A 192 -6.59 -21.37 0.93
C ARG A 192 -6.80 -20.16 0.05
N ALA A 193 -7.55 -19.15 0.54
CA ALA A 193 -7.86 -17.96 -0.25
C ALA A 193 -7.50 -16.64 0.44
N MET A 194 -7.24 -15.62 -0.37
CA MET A 194 -7.34 -14.22 0.03
C MET A 194 -8.70 -13.68 -0.40
N MET A 195 -9.59 -13.38 0.55
CA MET A 195 -10.93 -12.88 0.26
C MET A 195 -11.02 -11.37 0.45
N LEU A 196 -11.61 -10.69 -0.53
CA LEU A 196 -11.98 -9.28 -0.48
C LEU A 196 -13.50 -9.14 -0.67
N ARG A 197 -14.17 -8.45 0.27
CA ARG A 197 -15.62 -8.24 0.26
C ARG A 197 -15.98 -6.78 0.03
N LEU A 198 -16.78 -6.55 -1.01
CA LEU A 198 -17.38 -5.27 -1.37
C LEU A 198 -18.78 -5.17 -0.77
N ASP A 199 -18.91 -4.42 0.33
CA ASP A 199 -20.19 -4.24 1.01
C ASP A 199 -20.16 -2.94 1.80
N HIS A 200 -20.97 -1.96 1.40
CA HIS A 200 -21.00 -0.65 2.06
C HIS A 200 -21.64 -0.67 3.45
N ASP A 201 -22.40 -1.71 3.80
CA ASP A 201 -22.98 -1.87 5.14
C ASP A 201 -21.94 -2.39 6.15
N ILE A 202 -20.82 -2.93 5.66
CA ILE A 202 -19.66 -3.39 6.44
C ILE A 202 -18.52 -2.36 6.35
N ALA A 203 -18.13 -2.00 5.13
CA ALA A 203 -17.01 -1.12 4.83
C ALA A 203 -17.46 0.06 3.92
N PRO A 204 -18.02 1.13 4.49
CA PRO A 204 -18.53 2.27 3.74
C PRO A 204 -17.47 2.86 2.79
N GLY A 205 -17.77 2.88 1.49
CA GLY A 205 -16.85 3.41 0.47
C GLY A 205 -15.51 2.68 0.31
N GLY A 206 -15.33 1.52 0.96
CA GLY A 206 -14.13 0.70 0.85
C GLY A 206 -14.48 -0.79 0.76
N TYR A 207 -13.70 -1.63 1.42
CA TYR A 207 -13.85 -3.09 1.38
C TYR A 207 -13.38 -3.73 2.70
N SER A 208 -13.73 -5.00 2.86
CA SER A 208 -13.32 -5.85 3.98
C SER A 208 -12.59 -7.09 3.47
N TRP A 209 -11.90 -7.81 4.33
CA TRP A 209 -11.12 -8.98 3.94
C TRP A 209 -11.06 -10.06 5.02
N ILE A 210 -10.85 -11.31 4.56
CA ILE A 210 -10.46 -12.46 5.37
C ILE A 210 -9.34 -13.18 4.61
N PHE A 211 -8.11 -13.14 5.13
CA PHE A 211 -6.96 -13.79 4.51
C PHE A 211 -6.50 -14.95 5.40
N ALA A 212 -6.49 -16.16 4.84
CA ALA A 212 -6.04 -17.35 5.57
C ALA A 212 -4.55 -17.30 5.90
N THR A 213 -4.18 -17.59 7.14
CA THR A 213 -2.78 -17.61 7.61
C THR A 213 -2.24 -19.02 7.90
N GLY A 214 -2.99 -20.07 7.57
CA GLY A 214 -2.49 -21.45 7.51
C GLY A 214 -2.50 -22.23 8.84
N GLU A 215 -2.60 -21.54 9.98
CA GLU A 215 -2.58 -22.13 11.33
C GLU A 215 -3.94 -22.02 12.05
N ASP A 216 -5.05 -22.34 11.38
CA ASP A 216 -6.43 -22.13 11.89
C ASP A 216 -6.73 -20.67 12.31
N THR A 217 -5.89 -19.75 11.84
CA THR A 217 -5.99 -18.30 12.03
C THR A 217 -6.31 -17.61 10.71
N ALA A 218 -6.82 -16.38 10.81
CA ALA A 218 -7.04 -15.50 9.69
C ALA A 218 -6.78 -14.05 10.06
N LYS A 219 -6.32 -13.27 9.08
CA LYS A 219 -6.29 -11.81 9.15
C LYS A 219 -7.64 -11.29 8.66
N VAL A 220 -8.39 -10.66 9.57
CA VAL A 220 -9.75 -10.16 9.33
C VAL A 220 -9.77 -8.66 9.53
N GLY A 221 -10.13 -7.92 8.49
CA GLY A 221 -10.09 -6.47 8.57
C GLY A 221 -10.99 -5.77 7.57
N LEU A 222 -11.03 -4.46 7.70
CA LEU A 222 -11.69 -3.59 6.74
C LEU A 222 -11.03 -2.23 6.67
N CYS A 223 -11.28 -1.55 5.56
CA CYS A 223 -11.00 -0.14 5.42
C CYS A 223 -12.18 0.60 4.80
N TYR A 224 -12.38 1.84 5.21
CA TYR A 224 -13.17 2.79 4.46
C TYR A 224 -12.27 3.79 3.75
N ILE A 225 -12.77 4.35 2.65
CA ILE A 225 -12.16 5.50 1.97
C ILE A 225 -13.10 6.68 2.21
N GLN A 226 -12.57 7.84 2.62
CA GLN A 226 -13.36 9.06 2.88
C GLN A 226 -13.92 9.71 1.60
N ASN A 227 -14.71 8.95 0.84
CA ASN A 227 -15.39 9.28 -0.41
C ASN A 227 -16.91 9.47 -0.19
N ASP A 228 -17.66 9.64 -1.28
CA ASP A 228 -19.11 9.89 -1.21
C ASP A 228 -19.92 8.73 -0.63
N ARG A 229 -19.51 7.48 -0.87
CA ARG A 229 -20.19 6.32 -0.28
C ARG A 229 -19.90 6.18 1.19
N HIS A 230 -18.69 6.53 1.64
CA HIS A 230 -18.45 6.68 3.07
C HIS A 230 -19.35 7.77 3.67
N ARG A 231 -19.50 8.95 3.04
CA ARG A 231 -20.41 10.00 3.57
C ARG A 231 -21.88 9.55 3.64
N GLU A 232 -22.31 8.72 2.71
CA GLU A 232 -23.69 8.21 2.63
C GLU A 232 -23.96 7.05 3.62
N PHE A 233 -22.99 6.15 3.83
CA PHE A 233 -23.12 4.95 4.68
C PHE A 233 -22.47 5.11 6.06
N ALA A 234 -21.75 6.22 6.29
CA ALA A 234 -21.14 6.51 7.58
C ALA A 234 -22.23 6.68 8.65
N GLN A 235 -22.07 5.96 9.75
CA GLN A 235 -22.89 6.11 10.93
C GLN A 235 -22.22 7.12 11.84
N ALA A 236 -22.97 8.14 12.27
CA ALA A 236 -22.43 9.23 13.07
C ALA A 236 -21.72 8.69 14.33
N GLY A 237 -20.45 9.02 14.50
CA GLY A 237 -19.63 8.61 15.65
C GLY A 237 -19.07 7.18 15.58
N LYS A 238 -19.39 6.39 14.54
CA LYS A 238 -18.85 5.04 14.38
C LYS A 238 -17.41 5.10 13.86
N THR A 239 -16.48 4.54 14.61
CA THR A 239 -15.06 4.43 14.23
C THR A 239 -14.84 3.22 13.32
N VAL A 240 -13.65 3.12 12.72
CA VAL A 240 -13.26 1.95 11.91
C VAL A 240 -13.36 0.65 12.72
N ASP A 241 -12.97 0.68 14.00
CA ASP A 241 -13.15 -0.40 14.96
C ASP A 241 -14.61 -0.81 15.08
N GLY A 242 -15.51 0.17 15.25
CA GLY A 242 -16.93 -0.07 15.38
C GLY A 242 -17.53 -0.74 14.15
N TYR A 243 -16.98 -0.51 12.95
CA TYR A 243 -17.38 -1.23 11.75
C TYR A 243 -16.88 -2.68 11.76
N LEU A 244 -15.62 -2.92 12.13
CA LEU A 244 -15.07 -4.27 12.16
C LEU A 244 -15.74 -5.11 13.24
N ASP A 245 -15.93 -4.55 14.44
CA ASP A 245 -16.61 -5.18 15.57
C ASP A 245 -18.07 -5.57 15.22
N ASP A 246 -18.76 -4.69 14.51
CA ASP A 246 -20.14 -4.92 14.07
C ASP A 246 -20.22 -6.01 13.00
N TRP A 247 -19.28 -6.05 12.04
CA TRP A 247 -19.19 -7.15 11.08
C TRP A 247 -18.89 -8.48 11.77
N VAL A 248 -17.88 -8.50 12.65
CA VAL A 248 -17.52 -9.68 13.46
C VAL A 248 -18.72 -10.18 14.27
N SER A 249 -19.55 -9.29 14.80
CA SER A 249 -20.72 -9.68 15.60
C SER A 249 -21.90 -10.26 14.81
N ARG A 250 -21.95 -10.02 13.48
CA ARG A 250 -23.12 -10.35 12.64
C ARG A 250 -22.87 -11.47 11.64
N ASP A 251 -21.63 -11.66 11.20
CA ASP A 251 -21.30 -12.66 10.19
C ASP A 251 -21.09 -14.04 10.86
N PRO A 252 -21.81 -15.09 10.41
CA PRO A 252 -21.81 -16.39 11.07
C PRO A 252 -20.44 -17.08 11.06
N ARG A 253 -19.54 -16.68 10.16
CA ARG A 253 -18.16 -17.20 10.11
C ARG A 253 -17.36 -16.87 11.38
N PHE A 254 -17.77 -15.85 12.14
CA PHE A 254 -17.07 -15.43 13.35
C PHE A 254 -17.76 -15.86 14.65
N ALA A 255 -18.82 -16.68 14.60
CA ALA A 255 -19.62 -17.04 15.77
C ALA A 255 -18.82 -17.73 16.90
N GLY A 256 -17.72 -18.42 16.55
CA GLY A 256 -16.78 -19.03 17.49
C GLY A 256 -15.38 -18.42 17.45
N ALA A 257 -15.21 -17.26 16.80
CA ALA A 257 -13.90 -16.67 16.58
C ALA A 257 -13.50 -15.72 17.72
N GLU A 258 -12.22 -15.72 18.06
CA GLU A 258 -11.63 -14.86 19.08
C GLU A 258 -10.47 -14.05 18.49
N ARG A 259 -10.25 -12.85 19.04
CA ARG A 259 -9.11 -12.00 18.64
C ARG A 259 -7.86 -12.51 19.33
N ILE A 260 -6.77 -12.57 18.60
CA ILE A 260 -5.46 -12.85 19.21
C ILE A 260 -4.94 -11.58 19.87
N ASP A 261 -4.67 -11.66 21.17
CA ASP A 261 -4.21 -10.53 21.97
C ASP A 261 -2.94 -9.90 21.39
N GLY A 262 -2.94 -8.57 21.26
CA GLY A 262 -1.80 -7.81 20.74
C GLY A 262 -1.62 -7.83 19.22
N LYS A 263 -2.43 -8.60 18.48
CA LYS A 263 -2.40 -8.69 17.00
C LYS A 263 -3.47 -7.81 16.35
N VAL A 264 -3.37 -6.51 16.60
CA VAL A 264 -4.24 -5.48 16.00
C VAL A 264 -3.40 -4.52 15.17
N HIS A 265 -3.75 -4.39 13.89
CA HIS A 265 -3.01 -3.56 12.93
C HIS A 265 -3.88 -2.42 12.41
N ARG A 266 -3.27 -1.24 12.22
CA ARG A 266 -3.97 -0.04 11.76
C ARG A 266 -3.16 0.68 10.71
N GLY A 267 -3.80 1.02 9.60
CA GLY A 267 -3.16 1.68 8.48
C GLY A 267 -3.97 2.84 7.94
N SER A 268 -3.31 3.71 7.21
CA SER A 268 -3.96 4.73 6.41
C SER A 268 -3.19 4.93 5.11
N ALA A 269 -3.86 5.33 4.05
CA ALA A 269 -3.22 5.70 2.79
C ALA A 269 -3.94 6.87 2.12
N HIS A 270 -3.21 7.71 1.41
CA HIS A 270 -3.79 8.79 0.60
C HIS A 270 -4.21 8.23 -0.76
N ILE A 271 -5.49 8.38 -1.11
CA ILE A 271 -6.02 7.92 -2.39
C ILE A 271 -6.25 9.13 -3.30
N GLN A 272 -5.17 9.56 -3.94
CA GLN A 272 -5.19 10.70 -4.86
C GLN A 272 -4.20 10.51 -5.98
N ARG A 273 -4.20 11.44 -6.93
CA ARG A 273 -3.17 11.48 -7.96
C ARG A 273 -1.89 12.04 -7.34
N PRO A 274 -0.73 11.39 -7.53
CA PRO A 274 0.53 11.97 -7.07
C PRO A 274 0.86 13.25 -7.87
N GLY A 275 1.42 14.23 -7.15
CA GLY A 275 1.99 15.46 -7.69
C GLY A 275 3.44 15.25 -8.15
N ARG A 276 4.35 16.10 -7.67
CA ARG A 276 5.79 15.89 -7.82
C ARG A 276 6.26 14.74 -6.92
N MET A 277 7.40 14.15 -7.25
CA MET A 277 7.99 13.03 -6.49
C MET A 277 9.47 13.25 -6.16
N HIS A 278 10.02 14.38 -6.60
CA HIS A 278 11.42 14.73 -6.44
C HIS A 278 11.61 16.25 -6.50
N THR A 279 12.74 16.71 -5.98
CA THR A 279 13.32 18.05 -6.20
C THR A 279 14.85 17.91 -6.15
N ASP A 280 15.62 18.99 -6.24
CA ASP A 280 17.09 18.94 -6.12
C ASP A 280 17.51 18.18 -4.85
N GLY A 281 18.37 17.16 -5.00
CA GLY A 281 18.88 16.33 -3.91
C GLY A 281 17.85 15.41 -3.23
N PHE A 282 16.59 15.35 -3.67
CA PHE A 282 15.51 14.68 -2.93
C PHE A 282 14.60 13.79 -3.78
N LEU A 283 14.25 12.62 -3.23
CA LEU A 283 13.23 11.71 -3.77
C LEU A 283 12.19 11.33 -2.70
N ALA A 284 10.93 11.18 -3.11
CA ALA A 284 9.86 10.62 -2.26
C ALA A 284 9.38 9.26 -2.82
N ILE A 285 9.35 8.23 -1.97
CA ILE A 285 9.03 6.84 -2.36
C ILE A 285 7.98 6.21 -1.45
N GLY A 286 7.45 5.05 -1.85
CA GLY A 286 6.43 4.35 -1.08
C GLY A 286 5.17 5.20 -0.93
N ASP A 287 4.52 5.12 0.23
CA ASP A 287 3.27 5.84 0.54
C ASP A 287 3.49 7.33 0.88
N THR A 288 4.74 7.81 0.93
CA THR A 288 5.06 9.25 0.96
C THR A 288 4.51 9.93 -0.30
N VAL A 289 4.58 9.22 -1.42
CA VAL A 289 3.85 9.54 -2.65
C VAL A 289 2.60 8.64 -2.67
N PRO A 290 1.41 9.11 -3.09
CA PRO A 290 0.20 8.27 -3.22
C PRO A 290 0.36 7.11 -4.24
N THR A 291 1.13 6.07 -3.88
CA THR A 291 1.67 5.02 -4.77
C THR A 291 0.94 3.70 -4.65
N ILE A 292 0.19 3.51 -3.56
CA ILE A 292 -0.70 2.36 -3.34
C ILE A 292 -1.61 2.12 -4.55
N ASP A 293 -1.86 0.85 -4.89
CA ASP A 293 -2.92 0.54 -5.85
C ASP A 293 -4.29 0.81 -5.19
N PRO A 294 -5.03 1.84 -5.64
CA PRO A 294 -6.23 2.27 -4.96
C PRO A 294 -7.43 1.33 -5.18
N LEU A 295 -7.36 0.40 -6.15
CA LEU A 295 -8.49 -0.47 -6.47
C LEU A 295 -8.65 -1.59 -5.44
N TRP A 296 -7.54 -2.19 -5.01
CA TRP A 296 -7.51 -3.34 -4.09
C TRP A 296 -6.54 -3.15 -2.90
N GLY A 297 -5.99 -1.95 -2.73
CA GLY A 297 -5.11 -1.59 -1.61
C GLY A 297 -3.72 -2.26 -1.61
N GLU A 298 -3.22 -2.74 -2.76
CA GLU A 298 -1.88 -3.33 -2.84
C GLU A 298 -0.81 -2.22 -2.74
N GLY A 299 -0.22 -2.06 -1.55
CA GLY A 299 0.81 -1.04 -1.27
C GLY A 299 2.25 -1.56 -1.27
N ILE A 300 2.52 -2.73 -0.69
CA ILE A 300 3.89 -3.26 -0.47
C ILE A 300 4.65 -3.37 -1.79
N HIS A 301 4.08 -4.08 -2.77
CA HIS A 301 4.70 -4.31 -4.07
C HIS A 301 4.95 -2.99 -4.81
N LYS A 302 4.01 -2.04 -4.74
CA LYS A 302 4.16 -0.71 -5.34
C LYS A 302 5.27 0.09 -4.67
N GLY A 303 5.32 0.06 -3.34
CA GLY A 303 6.39 0.69 -2.55
C GLY A 303 7.76 0.13 -2.89
N MET A 304 7.93 -1.18 -2.93
CA MET A 304 9.20 -1.82 -3.30
C MET A 304 9.61 -1.55 -4.75
N LYS A 305 8.65 -1.47 -5.68
CA LYS A 305 8.94 -1.03 -7.06
C LYS A 305 9.40 0.43 -7.12
N SER A 306 8.77 1.32 -6.35
CA SER A 306 9.20 2.72 -6.28
C SER A 306 10.61 2.86 -5.70
N ALA A 307 10.94 2.04 -4.69
CA ALA A 307 12.27 1.96 -4.11
C ALA A 307 13.34 1.56 -5.14
N ARG A 308 13.05 0.53 -5.94
CA ARG A 308 13.95 0.08 -7.03
C ARG A 308 14.14 1.15 -8.11
N ALA A 309 13.06 1.86 -8.47
CA ALA A 309 13.13 2.95 -9.43
C ALA A 309 13.96 4.14 -8.90
N ALA A 310 13.83 4.47 -7.62
CA ALA A 310 14.63 5.49 -6.95
C ALA A 310 16.11 5.07 -6.89
N ALA A 311 16.39 3.85 -6.44
CA ALA A 311 17.76 3.33 -6.38
C ALA A 311 18.46 3.34 -7.75
N ALA A 312 17.77 2.95 -8.83
CA ALA A 312 18.31 3.03 -10.19
C ALA A 312 18.55 4.48 -10.66
N THR A 313 17.74 5.43 -10.19
CA THR A 313 17.91 6.85 -10.50
C THR A 313 19.12 7.42 -9.79
N VAL A 314 19.26 7.13 -8.49
CA VAL A 314 20.39 7.55 -7.67
C VAL A 314 21.69 6.96 -8.21
N ASP A 315 21.71 5.66 -8.53
CA ASP A 315 22.87 4.97 -9.12
C ASP A 315 23.35 5.66 -10.40
N ARG A 316 22.42 5.99 -11.29
CA ARG A 316 22.71 6.76 -12.51
C ARG A 316 23.32 8.13 -12.19
N CYS A 317 22.75 8.86 -11.23
CA CYS A 317 23.21 10.20 -10.87
C CYS A 317 24.60 10.17 -10.24
N LEU A 318 24.87 9.25 -9.31
CA LEU A 318 26.13 9.18 -8.56
C LEU A 318 27.27 8.51 -9.35
N THR A 319 26.95 7.71 -10.36
CA THR A 319 27.94 7.15 -11.30
C THR A 319 28.35 8.16 -12.38
N ASP A 320 27.52 9.18 -12.65
CA ASP A 320 27.89 10.26 -13.56
C ASP A 320 29.12 11.02 -13.02
N SER A 321 30.05 11.38 -13.91
CA SER A 321 31.28 12.09 -13.52
C SER A 321 31.02 13.44 -12.85
N GLU A 322 29.89 14.08 -13.17
CA GLU A 322 29.47 15.35 -12.59
C GLU A 322 28.60 15.17 -11.34
N ARG A 323 28.25 13.92 -10.97
CA ARG A 323 27.40 13.57 -9.82
C ARG A 323 26.16 14.46 -9.67
N ARG A 324 25.47 14.70 -10.78
CA ARG A 324 24.33 15.61 -10.82
C ARG A 324 23.11 15.00 -10.13
N VAL A 325 22.72 15.64 -9.03
CA VAL A 325 21.52 15.31 -8.24
C VAL A 325 20.46 16.42 -8.31
N ASP A 326 20.55 17.30 -9.31
CA ASP A 326 19.54 18.31 -9.59
C ASP A 326 18.19 17.67 -10.01
N ALA A 327 17.12 18.46 -9.93
CA ALA A 327 15.77 18.00 -10.21
C ALA A 327 15.60 17.43 -11.64
N GLU A 328 16.32 17.95 -12.65
CA GLU A 328 16.25 17.44 -14.02
C GLU A 328 16.87 16.03 -14.12
N SER A 329 18.01 15.84 -13.45
CA SER A 329 18.69 14.56 -13.34
C SER A 329 17.83 13.52 -12.60
N LEU A 330 17.18 13.91 -11.50
CA LEU A 330 16.31 13.05 -10.71
C LEU A 330 14.94 12.77 -11.37
N ALA A 331 14.53 13.51 -12.40
CA ALA A 331 13.29 13.27 -13.15
C ALA A 331 13.25 11.92 -13.89
N VAL A 332 14.37 11.17 -13.93
CA VAL A 332 14.37 9.75 -14.32
C VAL A 332 13.45 8.93 -13.41
N TYR A 333 13.42 9.22 -12.11
CA TYR A 333 12.59 8.49 -11.15
C TYR A 333 11.10 8.58 -11.51
N GLU A 334 10.58 9.78 -11.77
CA GLU A 334 9.17 9.97 -12.14
C GLU A 334 8.81 9.20 -13.43
N ARG A 335 9.72 9.18 -14.41
CA ARG A 335 9.54 8.40 -15.65
C ARG A 335 9.48 6.89 -15.39
N LEU A 336 10.37 6.37 -14.55
CA LEU A 336 10.37 4.96 -14.15
C LEU A 336 9.13 4.62 -13.33
N TRP A 337 8.69 5.51 -12.45
CA TRP A 337 7.47 5.34 -11.66
C TRP A 337 6.25 5.18 -12.56
N HIS A 338 6.10 6.07 -13.55
CA HIS A 338 4.99 5.99 -14.51
C HIS A 338 5.05 4.77 -15.43
N ARG A 339 6.24 4.21 -15.67
CA ARG A 339 6.41 3.02 -16.52
C ARG A 339 6.18 1.73 -15.74
N ASP A 340 6.80 1.59 -14.58
CA ASP A 340 7.01 0.29 -13.91
C ASP A 340 6.23 0.16 -12.59
N VAL A 341 6.04 1.26 -11.85
CA VAL A 341 5.41 1.25 -10.53
C VAL A 341 3.89 1.29 -10.67
N ALA A 342 3.38 2.37 -11.27
CA ALA A 342 1.95 2.62 -11.40
C ALA A 342 1.61 3.11 -12.82
N PRO A 343 1.76 2.22 -13.83
CA PRO A 343 1.34 2.54 -15.19
C PRO A 343 -0.15 2.84 -15.23
N ARG A 344 -0.50 3.97 -15.85
CA ARG A 344 -1.89 4.43 -16.02
C ARG A 344 -2.63 4.71 -14.70
N MET A 345 -1.94 5.28 -13.71
CA MET A 345 -2.52 5.68 -12.42
C MET A 345 -3.85 6.45 -12.54
N ARG A 346 -3.98 7.37 -13.52
CA ARG A 346 -5.25 8.08 -13.78
C ARG A 346 -6.42 7.13 -14.08
N SER A 347 -6.18 6.12 -14.91
CA SER A 347 -7.20 5.10 -15.22
C SER A 347 -7.49 4.23 -14.00
N ARG A 348 -6.48 3.93 -13.18
CA ARG A 348 -6.64 3.14 -11.97
C ARG A 348 -7.49 3.86 -10.90
N LEU A 349 -7.24 5.15 -10.68
CA LEU A 349 -8.06 6.01 -9.80
C LEU A 349 -9.49 6.15 -10.33
N MET A 350 -9.67 6.26 -11.66
CA MET A 350 -10.99 6.25 -12.27
C MET A 350 -11.76 4.96 -11.98
N LEU A 351 -11.12 3.80 -12.17
CA LEU A 351 -11.72 2.49 -11.89
C LEU A 351 -12.08 2.34 -10.41
N THR A 352 -11.19 2.80 -9.52
CA THR A 352 -11.41 2.82 -8.07
C THR A 352 -12.68 3.58 -7.74
N ARG A 353 -12.80 4.82 -8.23
CA ARG A 353 -13.98 5.65 -7.97
C ARG A 353 -15.25 5.04 -8.56
N LEU A 354 -15.19 4.43 -9.74
CA LEU A 354 -16.34 3.72 -10.31
C LEU A 354 -16.76 2.51 -9.47
N LEU A 355 -15.79 1.70 -9.03
CA LEU A 355 -16.04 0.52 -8.20
C LEU A 355 -16.71 0.93 -6.89
N TYR A 356 -16.06 1.81 -6.12
CA TYR A 356 -16.54 2.21 -4.80
C TYR A 356 -17.70 3.20 -4.81
N LEU A 357 -18.15 3.68 -5.98
CA LEU A 357 -19.39 4.46 -6.12
C LEU A 357 -20.62 3.56 -6.36
N ALA A 358 -20.40 2.32 -6.81
CA ALA A 358 -21.47 1.40 -7.16
C ALA A 358 -22.31 1.01 -5.93
N PRO A 359 -23.63 0.85 -6.05
CA PRO A 359 -24.46 0.36 -4.96
C PRO A 359 -24.24 -1.13 -4.71
N ASN A 360 -24.65 -1.61 -3.53
CA ASN A 360 -24.43 -2.99 -3.08
C ASN A 360 -25.01 -4.04 -4.06
N GLU A 361 -26.20 -3.81 -4.61
CA GLU A 361 -26.84 -4.72 -5.58
C GLU A 361 -26.05 -4.83 -6.89
N ARG A 362 -25.23 -3.82 -7.20
CA ARG A 362 -24.37 -3.83 -8.38
C ARG A 362 -23.14 -4.71 -8.18
N TYR A 363 -22.64 -4.85 -6.96
CA TYR A 363 -21.60 -5.82 -6.63
C TYR A 363 -22.10 -7.25 -6.82
N ASP A 364 -23.33 -7.57 -6.39
CA ASP A 364 -23.93 -8.89 -6.64
C ASP A 364 -24.00 -9.21 -8.14
N ARG A 365 -24.41 -8.22 -8.96
CA ARG A 365 -24.41 -8.37 -10.42
C ARG A 365 -22.99 -8.59 -10.97
N LEU A 366 -22.01 -7.83 -10.48
CA LEU A 366 -20.61 -7.98 -10.88
C LEU A 366 -20.11 -9.40 -10.62
N MET A 367 -20.38 -9.99 -9.45
CA MET A 367 -19.96 -11.36 -9.14
C MET A 367 -20.61 -12.37 -10.09
N ARG A 368 -21.90 -12.21 -10.41
CA ARG A 368 -22.58 -13.07 -11.41
C ARG A 368 -21.97 -12.93 -12.81
N ASP A 369 -21.69 -11.70 -13.24
CA ASP A 369 -21.09 -11.43 -14.54
C ASP A 369 -19.69 -12.06 -14.63
N LEU A 370 -18.88 -11.93 -13.58
CA LEU A 370 -17.54 -12.51 -13.51
C LEU A 370 -17.55 -14.04 -13.57
N ARG A 371 -18.50 -14.71 -12.91
CA ARG A 371 -18.67 -16.17 -12.99
C ARG A 371 -19.08 -16.66 -14.39
N GLN A 372 -19.72 -15.81 -15.20
CA GLN A 372 -20.15 -16.14 -16.56
C GLN A 372 -19.14 -15.73 -17.63
N ALA A 373 -18.20 -14.84 -17.28
CA ALA A 373 -17.22 -14.31 -18.21
C ALA A 373 -16.03 -15.26 -18.40
N ASP A 374 -15.23 -14.99 -19.44
CA ASP A 374 -13.95 -15.68 -19.63
C ASP A 374 -13.04 -15.42 -18.41
N GLU A 375 -12.25 -16.41 -17.99
CA GLU A 375 -11.37 -16.36 -16.79
C GLU A 375 -10.53 -15.07 -16.70
N ASN A 376 -10.06 -14.56 -17.85
CA ASN A 376 -9.19 -13.37 -17.90
C ASN A 376 -9.95 -12.03 -17.98
N THR A 377 -11.28 -12.02 -17.87
CA THR A 377 -12.07 -10.79 -18.04
C THR A 377 -11.78 -9.78 -16.94
N LEU A 378 -11.72 -10.22 -15.69
CA LEU A 378 -11.39 -9.36 -14.55
C LEU A 378 -9.96 -8.81 -14.67
N GLU A 379 -8.99 -9.66 -15.01
CA GLU A 379 -7.59 -9.25 -15.19
C GLU A 379 -7.46 -8.18 -16.29
N LYS A 380 -8.12 -8.38 -17.43
CA LYS A 380 -8.16 -7.40 -18.54
C LYS A 380 -8.83 -6.09 -18.11
N ALA A 381 -9.97 -6.17 -17.42
CA ALA A 381 -10.68 -4.99 -16.91
C ALA A 381 -9.83 -4.22 -15.89
N ASN A 382 -9.13 -4.92 -14.98
CA ASN A 382 -8.17 -4.33 -14.04
C ASN A 382 -7.01 -3.64 -14.76
N ARG A 383 -6.58 -4.17 -15.91
CA ARG A 383 -5.64 -3.53 -16.83
C ARG A 383 -6.30 -2.49 -17.74
N GLY A 384 -7.52 -2.04 -17.49
CA GLY A 384 -8.18 -0.98 -18.25
C GLY A 384 -8.51 -1.33 -19.71
N ASP A 385 -8.66 -2.62 -20.03
CA ASP A 385 -9.16 -3.05 -21.34
C ASP A 385 -10.62 -2.63 -21.51
N LYS A 386 -10.88 -1.74 -22.47
CA LYS A 386 -12.22 -1.16 -22.69
C LYS A 386 -13.25 -2.19 -23.11
N THR A 387 -12.85 -3.24 -23.84
CA THR A 387 -13.77 -4.28 -24.31
C THR A 387 -14.16 -5.18 -23.15
N ALA A 388 -13.21 -5.57 -22.30
CA ALA A 388 -13.49 -6.32 -21.07
C ALA A 388 -14.38 -5.51 -20.12
N MET A 389 -14.09 -4.22 -19.93
CA MET A 389 -14.95 -3.34 -19.13
C MET A 389 -16.36 -3.22 -19.72
N ALA A 390 -16.49 -3.09 -21.05
CA ALA A 390 -17.79 -2.99 -21.71
C ALA A 390 -18.63 -4.26 -21.57
N LYS A 391 -18.01 -5.45 -21.53
CA LYS A 391 -18.70 -6.72 -21.25
C LYS A 391 -19.35 -6.75 -19.86
N LEU A 392 -18.82 -5.97 -18.92
CA LEU A 392 -19.31 -5.90 -17.55
C LEU A 392 -20.30 -4.76 -17.35
N LEU A 393 -20.59 -3.92 -18.34
CA LEU A 393 -21.51 -2.78 -18.22
C LEU A 393 -22.93 -3.16 -18.66
N HIS A 394 -23.92 -2.66 -17.93
CA HIS A 394 -25.35 -2.87 -18.20
C HIS A 394 -26.07 -1.54 -18.44
N LEU A 395 -27.25 -1.58 -19.07
CA LEU A 395 -28.08 -0.38 -19.24
C LEU A 395 -28.49 0.24 -17.90
N ASP A 396 -28.67 -0.58 -16.86
CA ASP A 396 -28.97 -0.12 -15.50
C ASP A 396 -27.81 0.64 -14.84
N ASP A 397 -26.60 0.62 -15.44
CA ASP A 397 -25.44 1.37 -14.95
C ASP A 397 -25.49 2.85 -15.37
N VAL A 398 -26.42 3.25 -16.25
CA VAL A 398 -26.54 4.64 -16.73
C VAL A 398 -26.66 5.67 -15.59
N PRO A 399 -27.47 5.48 -14.53
CA PRO A 399 -27.53 6.41 -13.41
C PRO A 399 -26.20 6.52 -12.65
N LEU A 400 -25.51 5.40 -12.44
CA LEU A 400 -24.19 5.37 -11.81
C LEU A 400 -23.16 6.15 -12.64
N LEU A 401 -23.11 5.90 -13.95
CA LEU A 401 -22.22 6.61 -14.86
C LEU A 401 -22.56 8.09 -14.97
N ALA A 402 -23.84 8.46 -14.91
CA ALA A 402 -24.27 9.85 -14.88
C ALA A 402 -23.88 10.55 -13.57
N LYS A 403 -24.01 9.88 -12.42
CA LYS A 403 -23.52 10.37 -11.12
C LYS A 403 -22.01 10.59 -11.17
N PHE A 404 -21.28 9.56 -11.60
CA PHE A 404 -19.83 9.62 -11.79
C PHE A 404 -19.38 10.77 -12.71
N ALA A 405 -20.11 11.01 -13.81
CA ALA A 405 -19.80 12.09 -14.74
C ALA A 405 -20.04 13.49 -14.15
N ARG A 406 -21.11 13.68 -13.37
CA ARG A 406 -21.40 14.96 -12.69
C ARG A 406 -20.31 15.33 -11.70
N GLU A 407 -19.91 14.38 -10.86
CA GLU A 407 -18.86 14.61 -9.85
C GLU A 407 -17.46 14.84 -10.45
N ARG A 408 -17.31 14.70 -11.77
CA ARG A 408 -16.07 14.97 -12.51
C ARG A 408 -16.03 16.36 -13.16
N VAL A 409 -17.19 17.03 -13.27
CA VAL A 409 -17.33 18.39 -13.82
C VAL A 409 -17.20 19.43 -12.71
N ASP A 410 -17.45 19.04 -11.45
CA ASP A 410 -17.38 19.90 -10.27
C ASP A 410 -15.98 19.91 -9.59
N VAL A 411 -14.96 19.32 -10.21
CA VAL A 411 -13.56 19.23 -9.72
C VAL A 411 -12.58 19.90 -10.67
#